data_AF-A0ABD5S302-F1
#
_entry.id   AF-A0ABD5S302-F1
#
_cell.length_a   1.000
_cell.length_b   1.000
_cell.length_c   1.000
_cell.angle_alpha   90.00
_cell.angle_beta   90.00
_cell.angle_gamma   90.00
#
_symmetry.space_group_name_H-M   'P 1'
#
loop_
_entity.id
_entity.type
_entity.pdbx_description
1 polymer ?
#
loop_
_entity_poly.entity_id
_entity_poly.type
_entity_poly.pdbx_seq_one_letter_code
_entity_poly.pdbx_strand_id
1 'polypeptide(L)'
;MIFESLPTTPRSEELVDKAFSRASRTGRAKSGREAQEAMLRTAANILADNLENVVTAWPDFGDSDETILLPRDEREDLVDPFYYELADAILKEESETFGDEGGVDALRMSLSELSWASKRIRELRSEYQSKMRKTDADTARKHRKQAFARMADILDEIEDDLLRVGAARDALRDLPDVRPD
;
A
#
# COMPACT_ATOMS: atom_id res chain seq x y z
N MET A 1 10.90 -13.65 -13.52
CA MET A 1 9.81 -13.04 -14.31
C MET A 1 9.32 -11.79 -13.59
N ILE A 2 8.98 -10.73 -14.34
CA ILE A 2 8.77 -9.37 -13.81
C ILE A 2 7.56 -9.25 -12.85
N PHE A 3 6.51 -10.07 -13.04
CA PHE A 3 5.30 -10.07 -12.19
C PHE A 3 5.15 -11.32 -11.31
N GLU A 4 5.88 -12.41 -11.58
CA GLU A 4 5.73 -13.69 -10.88
C GLU A 4 6.05 -13.59 -9.38
N SER A 5 7.02 -12.75 -9.02
CA SER A 5 7.45 -12.56 -7.63
C SER A 5 6.54 -11.63 -6.82
N LEU A 6 5.47 -11.09 -7.41
CA LEU A 6 4.59 -10.16 -6.71
C LEU A 6 3.88 -10.85 -5.53
N PRO A 7 4.02 -10.30 -4.31
CA PRO A 7 3.35 -10.85 -3.14
C PRO A 7 1.83 -10.66 -3.26
N THR A 8 1.07 -11.46 -2.53
CA THR A 8 -0.37 -11.26 -2.41
C THR A 8 -0.66 -9.93 -1.70
N THR A 9 -1.51 -9.10 -2.31
CA THR A 9 -1.99 -7.86 -1.71
C THR A 9 -2.99 -8.18 -0.58
N PRO A 10 -2.75 -7.73 0.66
CA PRO A 10 -3.69 -7.95 1.77
C PRO A 10 -4.94 -7.06 1.62
N ARG A 11 -6.07 -7.50 2.19
CA ARG A 11 -7.29 -6.69 2.27
C ARG A 11 -7.19 -5.60 3.36
N SER A 12 -7.99 -4.54 3.23
CA SER A 12 -8.10 -3.44 4.20
C SER A 12 -8.34 -3.97 5.63
N GLU A 13 -9.38 -4.80 5.81
CA GLU A 13 -9.77 -5.40 7.09
C GLU A 13 -8.64 -6.24 7.70
N GLU A 14 -7.95 -7.05 6.89
CA GLU A 14 -6.83 -7.89 7.34
C GLU A 14 -5.67 -7.05 7.88
N LEU A 15 -5.37 -5.92 7.23
CA LEU A 15 -4.35 -4.97 7.67
C LEU A 15 -4.72 -4.34 9.01
N VAL A 16 -5.96 -3.87 9.14
CA VAL A 16 -6.49 -3.27 10.37
C VAL A 16 -6.43 -4.27 11.53
N ASP A 17 -6.94 -5.48 11.32
CA ASP A 17 -6.96 -6.53 12.33
C ASP A 17 -5.57 -6.92 12.78
N LYS A 18 -4.65 -7.15 11.83
CA LYS A 18 -3.25 -7.48 12.11
C LYS A 18 -2.58 -6.36 12.93
N ALA A 19 -2.72 -5.12 12.50
CA ALA A 19 -2.11 -3.97 13.13
C ALA A 19 -2.65 -3.74 14.55
N PHE A 20 -3.99 -3.75 14.72
CA PHE A 20 -4.62 -3.43 16.00
C PHE A 20 -4.50 -4.59 16.99
N SER A 21 -4.57 -5.84 16.53
CA SER A 21 -4.27 -7.02 17.36
C SER A 21 -2.84 -6.97 17.87
N ARG A 22 -1.86 -6.68 17.01
CA ARG A 22 -0.46 -6.61 17.42
C ARG A 22 -0.19 -5.42 18.35
N ALA A 23 -0.77 -4.25 18.07
CA ALA A 23 -0.70 -3.11 18.97
C ALA A 23 -1.29 -3.44 20.35
N SER A 24 -2.47 -4.07 20.38
CA SER A 24 -3.13 -4.52 21.61
C SER A 24 -2.22 -5.45 22.44
N ARG A 25 -1.51 -6.38 21.80
CA ARG A 25 -0.52 -7.25 22.46
C ARG A 25 0.67 -6.45 23.00
N THR A 26 1.23 -5.52 22.23
CA THR A 26 2.33 -4.63 22.68
C THR A 26 1.94 -3.84 23.92
N GLY A 27 0.73 -3.28 23.96
CA GLY A 27 0.30 -2.49 25.11
C GLY A 27 0.04 -3.31 26.37
N ARG A 28 -0.26 -4.62 26.28
CA ARG A 28 -0.36 -5.50 27.47
C ARG A 28 0.99 -5.70 28.17
N ALA A 29 2.11 -5.52 27.46
CA ALA A 29 3.45 -5.64 28.01
C ALA A 29 3.98 -4.32 28.60
N LYS A 30 3.16 -3.26 28.63
CA LYS A 30 3.52 -1.90 29.07
C LYS A 30 2.41 -1.33 29.97
N SER A 31 2.63 -0.17 30.57
CA SER A 31 1.62 0.49 31.42
C SER A 31 1.49 2.00 31.12
N GLY A 32 0.39 2.58 31.60
CA GLY A 32 0.13 4.02 31.55
C GLY A 32 0.21 4.63 30.15
N ARG A 33 0.78 5.84 30.07
CA ARG A 33 1.00 6.59 28.82
C ARG A 33 1.91 5.82 27.85
N GLU A 34 2.95 5.16 28.35
CA GLU A 34 3.91 4.43 27.52
C GLU A 34 3.24 3.30 26.74
N ALA A 35 2.28 2.60 27.36
CA ALA A 35 1.48 1.61 26.66
C ALA A 35 0.69 2.20 25.48
N GLN A 36 0.09 3.38 25.66
CA GLN A 36 -0.70 4.03 24.60
C GLN A 36 0.16 4.49 23.43
N GLU A 37 1.34 5.06 23.71
CA GLU A 37 2.32 5.47 22.70
C GLU A 37 2.89 4.27 21.93
N ALA A 38 3.20 3.18 22.64
CA ALA A 38 3.69 1.96 22.02
C ALA A 38 2.63 1.32 21.12
N MET A 39 1.37 1.28 21.55
CA MET A 39 0.24 0.82 20.72
C MET A 39 0.10 1.66 19.44
N LEU A 40 0.13 2.99 19.56
CA LEU A 40 0.05 3.92 18.43
C LEU A 40 1.18 3.67 17.42
N ARG A 41 2.43 3.59 17.91
CA ARG A 41 3.59 3.35 17.06
C ARG A 41 3.50 1.99 16.36
N THR A 42 3.13 0.93 17.08
CA THR A 42 3.01 -0.41 16.51
C THR A 42 1.96 -0.48 15.41
N ALA A 43 0.75 0.06 15.64
CA ALA A 43 -0.30 0.03 14.64
C ALA A 43 0.12 0.80 13.37
N ALA A 44 0.60 2.04 13.54
CA ALA A 44 0.99 2.89 12.43
C ALA A 44 2.13 2.29 11.60
N ASN A 45 3.15 1.70 12.24
CA ASN A 45 4.25 1.06 11.52
C ASN A 45 3.74 -0.14 10.72
N ILE A 46 2.94 -1.03 11.33
CA ILE A 46 2.44 -2.20 10.62
C ILE A 46 1.64 -1.76 9.39
N LEU A 47 0.72 -0.82 9.51
CA LEU A 47 -0.08 -0.36 8.38
C LEU A 47 0.80 0.29 7.30
N ALA A 48 1.57 1.31 7.65
CA ALA A 48 2.37 2.06 6.68
C ALA A 48 3.40 1.19 5.97
N ASP A 49 4.07 0.28 6.70
CA ASP A 49 5.09 -0.60 6.14
C ASP A 49 4.46 -1.69 5.25
N ASN A 50 3.27 -2.21 5.58
CA ASN A 50 2.60 -3.17 4.68
C ASN A 50 2.16 -2.49 3.38
N LEU A 51 1.59 -1.28 3.44
CA LEU A 51 1.21 -0.51 2.24
C LEU A 51 2.44 -0.16 1.39
N GLU A 52 3.52 0.30 2.01
CA GLU A 52 4.76 0.60 1.29
C GLU A 52 5.35 -0.66 0.64
N ASN A 53 5.38 -1.79 1.34
CA ASN A 53 5.87 -3.05 0.78
C ASN A 53 5.06 -3.51 -0.43
N VAL A 54 3.74 -3.28 -0.45
CA VAL A 54 2.92 -3.56 -1.65
C VAL A 54 3.40 -2.69 -2.79
N VAL A 55 3.48 -1.38 -2.60
CA VAL A 55 3.91 -0.42 -3.65
C VAL A 55 5.29 -0.76 -4.19
N THR A 56 6.27 -0.99 -3.32
CA THR A 56 7.67 -1.24 -3.72
C THR A 56 7.90 -2.62 -4.33
N ALA A 57 6.94 -3.54 -4.22
CA ALA A 57 7.05 -4.85 -4.86
C ALA A 57 6.73 -4.78 -6.36
N TRP A 58 5.93 -3.79 -6.79
CA TRP A 58 5.59 -3.60 -8.19
C TRP A 58 6.76 -2.99 -8.96
N PRO A 59 7.01 -3.44 -10.21
CA PRO A 59 7.97 -2.80 -11.09
C PRO A 59 7.50 -1.38 -11.47
N ASP A 60 8.45 -0.52 -11.81
CA ASP A 60 8.12 0.81 -12.32
C ASP A 60 7.73 0.71 -13.79
N PHE A 61 6.47 1.02 -14.09
CA PHE A 61 5.95 1.00 -15.45
C PHE A 61 6.47 2.16 -16.31
N GLY A 62 7.08 3.18 -15.71
CA GLY A 62 7.46 4.41 -16.42
C GLY A 62 6.25 5.11 -17.04
N ASP A 63 6.51 6.07 -17.91
CA ASP A 63 5.52 6.59 -18.87
C ASP A 63 5.86 5.99 -20.23
N SER A 64 4.95 5.24 -20.85
CA SER A 64 5.24 4.48 -22.08
C SER A 64 5.75 5.37 -23.22
N ASP A 65 5.22 6.57 -23.37
CA ASP A 65 5.60 7.50 -24.45
C ASP A 65 6.98 8.13 -24.18
N GLU A 66 7.30 8.43 -22.93
CA GLU A 66 8.60 9.00 -22.54
C GLU A 66 9.70 7.93 -22.46
N THR A 67 9.34 6.70 -22.06
CA THR A 67 10.29 5.59 -21.86
C THR A 67 10.98 5.18 -23.16
N ILE A 68 10.28 5.26 -24.30
CA ILE A 68 10.87 4.98 -25.62
C ILE A 68 12.00 5.96 -25.97
N LEU A 69 11.93 7.18 -25.42
CA LEU A 69 12.90 8.26 -25.67
C LEU A 69 14.14 8.20 -24.76
N LEU A 70 14.10 7.43 -23.67
CA LEU A 70 15.22 7.31 -22.73
C LEU A 70 16.40 6.52 -23.31
N PRO A 71 17.67 6.84 -23.01
CA PRO A 71 18.81 5.98 -23.32
C PRO A 71 18.62 4.55 -22.78
N ARG A 72 19.13 3.53 -23.48
CA ARG A 72 18.90 2.13 -23.09
C ARG A 72 19.40 1.80 -21.69
N ASP A 73 20.50 2.42 -21.28
CA ASP A 73 21.10 2.32 -19.96
C ASP A 73 20.28 2.99 -18.85
N GLU A 74 19.36 3.90 -19.19
CA GLU A 74 18.43 4.54 -18.22
C GLU A 74 17.10 3.77 -18.08
N ARG A 75 16.86 2.73 -18.88
CA ARG A 75 15.62 1.92 -18.85
C ARG A 75 15.75 0.62 -18.06
N GLU A 76 16.91 0.33 -17.48
CA GLU A 76 17.20 -0.99 -16.87
C GLU A 76 16.21 -1.35 -15.75
N ASP A 77 15.72 -0.36 -15.01
CA ASP A 77 14.78 -0.54 -13.90
C ASP A 77 13.29 -0.38 -14.30
N LEU A 78 13.00 -0.07 -15.57
CA LEU A 78 11.65 0.13 -16.09
C LEU A 78 11.08 -1.15 -16.71
N VAL A 79 9.76 -1.29 -16.68
CA VAL A 79 9.06 -2.30 -17.48
C VAL A 79 9.32 -2.01 -18.96
N ASP A 80 9.79 -3.01 -19.69
CA ASP A 80 10.00 -2.89 -21.14
C ASP A 80 8.68 -2.56 -21.86
N PRO A 81 8.68 -1.72 -22.91
CA PRO A 81 7.45 -1.32 -23.61
C PRO A 81 6.58 -2.48 -24.09
N PHE A 82 7.17 -3.61 -24.50
CA PHE A 82 6.39 -4.79 -24.88
C PHE A 82 5.60 -5.35 -23.69
N TYR A 83 6.23 -5.46 -22.53
CA TYR A 83 5.59 -5.93 -21.30
C TYR A 83 4.59 -4.91 -20.74
N TYR A 84 4.84 -3.61 -20.94
CA TYR A 84 3.89 -2.56 -20.61
C TYR A 84 2.60 -2.72 -21.41
N GLU A 85 2.68 -2.77 -22.75
CA GLU A 85 1.52 -2.91 -23.63
C GLU A 85 0.76 -4.22 -23.36
N LEU A 86 1.49 -5.32 -23.12
CA LEU A 86 0.88 -6.59 -22.78
C LEU A 86 0.14 -6.53 -21.43
N ALA A 87 0.77 -5.95 -20.40
CA ALA A 87 0.14 -5.78 -19.10
C ALA A 87 -1.08 -4.86 -19.18
N ASP A 88 -0.97 -3.75 -19.90
CA ASP A 88 -2.05 -2.78 -20.10
C ASP A 88 -3.26 -3.42 -20.80
N ALA A 89 -3.03 -4.18 -21.88
CA ALA A 89 -4.10 -4.88 -22.58
C ALA A 89 -4.83 -5.89 -21.67
N ILE A 90 -4.08 -6.71 -20.91
CA ILE A 90 -4.66 -7.70 -19.99
C ILE A 90 -5.46 -7.03 -18.89
N LEU A 91 -4.91 -5.98 -18.28
CA LEU A 91 -5.59 -5.26 -17.20
C LEU A 91 -6.85 -4.53 -17.68
N LYS A 92 -6.91 -4.09 -18.94
CA LYS A 92 -8.12 -3.54 -19.56
C LYS A 92 -9.18 -4.62 -19.79
N GLU A 93 -8.79 -5.79 -20.31
CA GLU A 93 -9.73 -6.91 -20.52
C GLU A 93 -10.37 -7.38 -19.19
N GLU A 94 -9.57 -7.45 -18.12
CA GLU A 94 -10.07 -7.79 -16.79
C GLU A 94 -11.02 -6.72 -16.21
N SER A 95 -10.78 -5.43 -16.49
CA SER A 95 -11.63 -4.34 -15.98
C SER A 95 -12.95 -4.16 -16.73
N GLU A 96 -13.01 -4.51 -18.02
CA GLU A 96 -14.22 -4.44 -18.85
C GLU A 96 -15.36 -5.30 -18.28
N THR A 97 -15.01 -6.35 -17.53
CA THR A 97 -15.97 -7.21 -16.82
C THR A 97 -16.73 -6.45 -15.71
N PHE A 98 -16.17 -5.33 -15.21
CA PHE A 98 -16.69 -4.58 -14.06
C PHE A 98 -17.08 -3.12 -14.37
N GLY A 99 -16.87 -2.64 -15.60
CA GLY A 99 -17.30 -1.32 -16.05
C GLY A 99 -16.45 -0.14 -15.53
N ASP A 100 -15.20 -0.41 -15.17
CA ASP A 100 -14.25 0.55 -14.59
C ASP A 100 -13.08 0.85 -15.56
N GLU A 101 -12.47 2.04 -15.43
CA GLU A 101 -11.24 2.38 -16.16
C GLU A 101 -10.11 1.44 -15.70
N GLY A 102 -9.60 0.61 -16.61
CA GLY A 102 -8.56 -0.38 -16.34
C GLY A 102 -7.21 -0.01 -16.91
N GLY A 103 -6.36 -1.03 -17.05
CA GLY A 103 -5.01 -0.85 -17.60
C GLY A 103 -3.96 -0.48 -16.57
N VAL A 104 -2.76 -0.21 -17.07
CA VAL A 104 -1.60 0.12 -16.23
C VAL A 104 -1.79 1.46 -15.52
N ASP A 105 -2.45 2.44 -16.15
CA ASP A 105 -2.69 3.74 -15.54
C ASP A 105 -3.58 3.66 -14.30
N ALA A 106 -4.68 2.90 -14.37
CA ALA A 106 -5.56 2.67 -13.22
C ALA A 106 -4.81 1.96 -12.07
N LEU A 107 -3.94 1.00 -12.40
CA LEU A 107 -3.06 0.35 -11.42
C LEU A 107 -2.09 1.36 -10.79
N ARG A 108 -1.43 2.22 -11.58
CA ARG A 108 -0.52 3.27 -11.08
C ARG A 108 -1.23 4.25 -10.17
N MET A 109 -2.47 4.62 -10.48
CA MET A 109 -3.31 5.45 -9.61
C MET A 109 -3.54 4.76 -8.27
N SER A 110 -3.98 3.50 -8.26
CA SER A 110 -4.17 2.74 -7.01
C SER A 110 -2.87 2.61 -6.20
N LEU A 111 -1.74 2.30 -6.84
CA LEU A 111 -0.43 2.25 -6.15
C LEU A 111 -0.04 3.62 -5.56
N SER A 112 -0.40 4.71 -6.24
CA SER A 112 -0.20 6.08 -5.73
C SER A 112 -1.05 6.37 -4.50
N GLU A 113 -2.32 5.93 -4.49
CA GLU A 113 -3.19 6.03 -3.32
C GLU A 113 -2.66 5.23 -2.13
N LEU A 114 -2.14 4.00 -2.35
CA LEU A 114 -1.50 3.23 -1.28
C LEU A 114 -0.24 3.94 -0.72
N SER A 115 0.56 4.55 -1.60
CA SER A 115 1.73 5.35 -1.21
C SER A 115 1.33 6.60 -0.41
N TRP A 116 0.26 7.28 -0.82
CA TRP A 116 -0.33 8.40 -0.09
C TRP A 116 -0.80 7.97 1.30
N ALA A 117 -1.58 6.90 1.39
CA ALA A 117 -2.11 6.38 2.65
C ALA A 117 -0.98 5.99 3.62
N SER A 118 0.06 5.33 3.10
CA SER A 118 1.26 4.98 3.88
C SER A 118 1.92 6.22 4.50
N LYS A 119 2.13 7.28 3.72
CA LYS A 119 2.67 8.56 4.20
C LYS A 119 1.73 9.22 5.21
N ARG A 120 0.43 9.25 4.92
CA ARG A 120 -0.59 9.86 5.77
C ARG A 120 -0.67 9.22 7.16
N ILE A 121 -0.56 7.89 7.23
CA ILE A 121 -0.52 7.14 8.50
C ILE A 121 0.73 7.51 9.33
N ARG A 122 1.89 7.71 8.69
CA ARG A 122 3.12 8.14 9.38
C ARG A 122 3.02 9.57 9.92
N GLU A 123 2.33 10.45 9.21
CA GLU A 123 2.02 11.81 9.67
C GLU A 123 1.10 11.77 10.90
N LEU A 124 -0.02 11.02 10.81
CA LEU A 124 -0.96 10.85 11.94
C LEU A 124 -0.26 10.29 13.17
N ARG A 125 0.61 9.28 13.00
CA ARG A 125 1.44 8.75 14.09
C ARG A 125 2.23 9.86 14.78
N SER A 126 2.90 10.71 14.00
CA SER A 126 3.78 11.77 14.53
C SER A 126 2.98 12.89 15.21
N GLU A 127 1.84 13.28 14.63
CA GLU A 127 0.88 14.22 15.20
C GLU A 127 0.37 13.73 16.56
N TYR A 128 -0.12 12.49 16.62
CA TYR A 128 -0.73 11.95 17.83
C TYR A 128 0.29 11.58 18.90
N GLN A 129 1.50 11.13 18.53
CA GLN A 129 2.60 10.98 19.50
C GLN A 129 2.92 12.32 20.18
N SER A 130 2.94 13.41 19.40
CA SER A 130 3.17 14.74 19.95
C SER A 130 2.06 15.18 20.91
N LYS A 131 0.79 14.88 20.58
CA LYS A 131 -0.37 15.15 21.47
C LYS A 131 -0.35 14.34 22.76
N MET A 132 0.21 13.12 22.74
CA MET A 132 0.35 12.28 23.93
C MET A 132 1.47 12.75 24.85
N ARG A 133 2.46 13.48 24.32
CA ARG A 133 3.63 13.96 25.07
C ARG A 133 3.18 14.87 26.20
N LYS A 134 3.49 14.50 27.45
CA LYS A 134 3.13 15.21 28.68
C LYS A 134 1.64 15.16 29.06
N THR A 135 0.91 14.13 28.64
CA THR A 135 -0.48 13.88 29.10
C THR A 135 -0.54 12.74 30.12
N ASP A 136 -1.65 12.66 30.86
CA ASP A 136 -1.97 11.49 31.69
C ASP A 136 -2.38 10.27 30.83
N ALA A 137 -2.49 9.11 31.46
CA ALA A 137 -2.80 7.87 30.75
C ALA A 137 -4.20 7.85 30.11
N ASP A 138 -5.19 8.50 30.72
CA ASP A 138 -6.57 8.53 30.21
C ASP A 138 -6.67 9.44 28.99
N THR A 139 -6.00 10.59 29.03
CA THR A 139 -5.89 11.52 27.89
C THR A 139 -5.10 10.88 26.74
N ALA A 140 -3.98 10.20 27.02
CA ALA A 140 -3.24 9.44 26.01
C ALA A 140 -4.10 8.33 25.38
N ARG A 141 -4.93 7.64 26.17
CA ARG A 141 -5.86 6.62 25.67
C ARG A 141 -6.90 7.21 24.72
N LYS A 142 -7.45 8.39 25.02
CA LYS A 142 -8.39 9.10 24.14
C LYS A 142 -7.74 9.45 22.80
N HIS A 143 -6.54 10.03 22.83
CA HIS A 143 -5.78 10.34 21.64
C HIS A 143 -5.47 9.09 20.79
N ARG A 144 -5.10 7.97 21.43
CA ARG A 144 -4.83 6.72 20.71
C ARG A 144 -6.08 6.20 19.99
N LYS A 145 -7.24 6.25 20.66
CA LYS A 145 -8.51 5.82 20.04
C LYS A 145 -8.86 6.66 18.81
N GLN A 146 -8.68 7.98 18.89
CA GLN A 146 -8.89 8.88 17.74
C GLN A 146 -7.93 8.56 16.59
N ALA A 147 -6.65 8.32 16.89
CA ALA A 147 -5.67 7.94 15.88
C ALA A 147 -6.03 6.60 15.21
N PHE A 148 -6.47 5.61 15.99
CA PHE A 148 -6.89 4.31 15.47
C PHE A 148 -8.10 4.42 14.55
N ALA A 149 -9.11 5.22 14.95
CA ALA A 149 -10.27 5.47 14.10
C ALA A 149 -9.84 6.08 12.76
N ARG A 150 -9.05 7.17 12.79
CA ARG A 150 -8.54 7.81 11.57
C ARG A 150 -7.69 6.89 10.69
N MET A 151 -6.91 5.99 11.29
CA MET A 151 -6.15 5.00 10.52
C MET A 151 -7.07 3.98 9.87
N ALA A 152 -8.12 3.52 10.57
CA ALA A 152 -9.12 2.63 9.97
C ALA A 152 -9.86 3.32 8.83
N ASP A 153 -10.26 4.59 9.01
CA ASP A 153 -10.93 5.36 7.96
C ASP A 153 -10.05 5.49 6.69
N ILE A 154 -8.73 5.69 6.84
CA ILE A 154 -7.80 5.71 5.69
C ILE A 154 -7.72 4.33 5.00
N LEU A 155 -7.78 3.23 5.77
CA LEU A 155 -7.73 1.88 5.19
C LEU A 155 -9.02 1.53 4.45
N ASP A 156 -10.15 2.04 4.93
CA ASP A 156 -11.47 1.93 4.29
C ASP A 156 -11.49 2.74 2.98
N GLU A 157 -10.93 3.94 2.99
CA GLU A 157 -10.84 4.83 1.80
C GLU A 157 -10.09 4.19 0.62
N ILE A 158 -9.04 3.39 0.90
CA ILE A 158 -8.21 2.73 -0.13
C ILE A 158 -8.57 1.26 -0.34
N GLU A 159 -9.72 0.79 0.16
CA GLU A 159 -10.10 -0.62 0.07
C GLU A 159 -10.16 -1.07 -1.39
N ASP A 160 -10.87 -0.33 -2.25
CA ASP A 160 -11.02 -0.65 -3.66
C ASP A 160 -9.66 -0.63 -4.39
N ASP A 161 -8.72 0.23 -4.00
CA ASP A 161 -7.36 0.25 -4.53
C ASP A 161 -6.58 -1.02 -4.16
N LEU A 162 -6.69 -1.49 -2.92
CA LEU A 162 -6.10 -2.77 -2.50
C LEU A 162 -6.72 -3.94 -3.25
N LEU A 163 -8.03 -3.90 -3.51
CA LEU A 163 -8.73 -4.91 -4.32
C LEU A 163 -8.20 -4.90 -5.76
N ARG A 164 -8.09 -3.72 -6.38
CA ARG A 164 -7.60 -3.53 -7.76
C ARG A 164 -6.16 -4.01 -7.90
N VAL A 165 -5.26 -3.61 -6.99
CA VAL A 165 -3.86 -4.07 -6.99
C VAL A 165 -3.78 -5.59 -6.83
N GLY A 166 -4.62 -6.19 -5.97
CA GLY A 166 -4.70 -7.65 -5.83
C GLY A 166 -5.14 -8.35 -7.11
N ALA A 167 -6.20 -7.85 -7.75
CA ALA A 167 -6.72 -8.41 -9.00
C ALA A 167 -5.71 -8.27 -10.15
N ALA A 168 -5.07 -7.11 -10.28
CA ALA A 168 -4.02 -6.88 -11.27
C ALA A 168 -2.84 -7.86 -11.09
N ARG A 169 -2.43 -8.10 -9.84
CA ARG A 169 -1.39 -9.07 -9.53
C ARG A 169 -1.80 -10.48 -9.94
N ASP A 170 -3.04 -10.90 -9.66
CA ASP A 170 -3.52 -12.23 -10.03
C ASP A 170 -3.64 -12.40 -11.55
N ALA A 171 -4.02 -11.35 -12.30
CA ALA A 171 -4.06 -11.37 -13.76
C ALA A 171 -2.67 -11.44 -14.41
N LEU A 172 -1.67 -10.75 -13.84
CA LEU A 172 -0.35 -10.62 -14.46
C LEU A 172 0.66 -11.68 -14.02
N ARG A 173 0.50 -12.29 -12.84
CA ARG A 173 1.52 -13.20 -12.26
C ARG A 173 1.83 -14.40 -13.14
N ASP A 174 0.87 -14.87 -13.91
CA ASP A 174 0.99 -16.09 -14.72
C ASP A 174 1.45 -15.79 -16.16
N LEU A 175 1.84 -14.53 -16.45
CA LEU A 175 2.39 -14.13 -17.76
C LEU A 175 3.73 -14.85 -18.05
N PRO A 176 3.89 -15.43 -19.26
CA PRO A 176 5.13 -16.08 -19.65
C PRO A 176 6.27 -15.08 -19.84
N ASP A 177 7.50 -15.50 -19.52
CA ASP A 177 8.72 -14.76 -19.85
C ASP A 177 8.99 -14.86 -21.36
N VAL A 178 8.68 -13.77 -22.08
CA VAL A 178 9.01 -13.60 -23.49
C VAL A 178 10.22 -12.69 -23.59
N ARG A 179 11.32 -13.15 -24.20
CA ARG A 179 12.44 -12.26 -24.50
C ARG A 179 12.06 -11.39 -25.71
N PRO A 180 11.95 -10.06 -25.56
CA PRO A 180 11.85 -9.20 -26.73
C PRO A 180 13.20 -9.23 -27.45
N ASP A 181 13.19 -9.68 -28.71
CA ASP A 181 14.38 -9.72 -29.57
C ASP A 181 14.82 -8.32 -30.02
#